data_AF-A0AAD6ERB1-F1
#
_entry.id   AF-A0AAD6ERB1-F1
#
_cell.length_a   1.000
_cell.length_b   1.000
_cell.length_c   1.000
_cell.angle_alpha   90.00
_cell.angle_beta   90.00
_cell.angle_gamma   90.00
#
_symmetry.space_group_name_H-M   'P 1'
#
loop_
_entity.id
_entity.type
_entity.pdbx_description
1 polymer ?
#
loop_
_entity_poly.entity_id
_entity_poly.type
_entity_poly.pdbx_seq_one_letter_code
_entity_poly.pdbx_strand_id
1 'polypeptide(L)'
;MSAYLWKLLATATGELDTTCRLAWLVDGRTRLGSKYKDAMRGYLGNVISYTWREERVDEIKKQSLAYGARLAKEAIEEVACEERFEQLVDWMEEHKDAGKWTETVGVGLGAPTIVVSSLMSFRVELDFGFGAPVMTLPWIRPGRLGSCQFTIVRNPKKDGSLFVSARLWPRLAEVIEQDSERVFRPVTAESLGFVPAPVSRL
;
A
#
# COMPACT_ATOMS: atom_id res chain seq x y z
N MET A 1 -0.34 -2.55 -10.01
CA MET A 1 0.64 -2.40 -8.92
C MET A 1 0.71 -3.63 -8.02
N SER A 2 -0.37 -4.05 -7.34
CA SER A 2 -0.34 -5.20 -6.41
C SER A 2 0.27 -6.47 -7.01
N ALA A 3 -0.16 -6.89 -8.21
CA ALA A 3 0.40 -8.07 -8.88
C ALA A 3 1.91 -7.95 -9.17
N TYR A 4 2.38 -6.74 -9.48
CA TYR A 4 3.78 -6.47 -9.76
C TYR A 4 4.62 -6.57 -8.47
N LEU A 5 4.14 -5.96 -7.39
CA LEU A 5 4.75 -6.09 -6.07
C LEU A 5 4.83 -7.56 -5.62
N TRP A 6 3.80 -8.35 -5.92
CA TRP A 6 3.80 -9.77 -5.60
C TRP A 6 4.86 -10.55 -6.38
N LYS A 7 5.10 -10.22 -7.65
CA LYS A 7 6.20 -10.78 -8.45
C LYS A 7 7.56 -10.46 -7.85
N LEU A 8 7.80 -9.19 -7.48
CA LEU A 8 9.05 -8.77 -6.84
C LEU A 8 9.24 -9.47 -5.50
N LEU A 9 8.17 -9.62 -4.71
CA LEU A 9 8.19 -10.37 -3.46
C LEU A 9 8.55 -11.83 -3.71
N ALA A 10 7.92 -12.50 -4.67
CA ALA A 10 8.22 -13.89 -5.00
C ALA A 10 9.68 -14.07 -5.45
N THR A 11 10.23 -13.11 -6.21
CA THR A 11 11.66 -13.07 -6.56
C THR A 11 12.53 -12.90 -5.32
N ALA A 12 12.19 -11.97 -4.43
CA ALA A 12 12.91 -11.73 -3.18
C ALA A 12 12.83 -12.92 -2.22
N THR A 13 11.69 -13.60 -2.12
CA THR A 13 11.53 -14.82 -1.32
C THR A 13 12.45 -15.91 -1.85
N GLY A 14 12.46 -16.17 -3.16
CA GLY A 14 13.33 -17.17 -3.76
C GLY A 14 13.13 -18.55 -3.11
N GLU A 15 14.21 -19.17 -2.66
CA GLU A 15 14.21 -20.48 -1.99
C GLU A 15 14.05 -20.39 -0.46
N LEU A 16 13.92 -19.18 0.10
CA LEU A 16 13.80 -19.00 1.55
C LEU A 16 12.46 -19.50 2.09
N ASP A 17 11.43 -19.49 1.25
CA ASP A 17 10.09 -19.98 1.58
C ASP A 17 9.41 -20.48 0.30
N THR A 18 8.45 -21.39 0.46
CA THR A 18 7.63 -21.92 -0.62
C THR A 18 6.46 -21.01 -0.98
N THR A 19 6.05 -20.12 -0.07
CA THR A 19 4.93 -19.18 -0.27
C THR A 19 5.31 -17.75 0.07
N CYS A 20 4.49 -16.81 -0.40
CA CYS A 20 4.60 -15.40 -0.06
C CYS A 20 3.21 -14.76 -0.01
N ARG A 21 3.08 -13.66 0.75
CA ARG A 21 1.80 -13.00 1.02
C ARG A 21 1.78 -11.57 0.53
N LEU A 22 0.65 -11.19 -0.04
CA LEU A 22 0.28 -9.78 -0.17
C LEU A 22 -0.90 -9.50 0.75
N ALA A 23 -0.86 -8.34 1.40
CA ALA A 23 -1.91 -7.85 2.28
C ALA A 23 -2.34 -6.45 1.86
N TRP A 24 -3.61 -6.11 2.13
CA TRP A 24 -4.21 -4.85 1.71
C TRP A 24 -5.03 -4.24 2.84
N LEU A 25 -4.85 -2.93 3.02
CA LEU A 25 -5.80 -2.10 3.76
C LEU A 25 -6.94 -1.71 2.82
N VAL A 26 -8.17 -1.93 3.26
CA VAL A 26 -9.40 -1.73 2.47
C VAL A 26 -10.21 -0.58 3.08
N ASP A 27 -10.45 0.47 2.29
CA ASP A 27 -11.22 1.65 2.70
C ASP A 27 -12.72 1.35 2.73
N GLY A 28 -13.33 1.44 3.91
CA GLY A 28 -14.75 1.16 4.12
C GLY A 28 -15.68 2.33 3.85
N ARG A 29 -15.18 3.57 3.68
CA ARG A 29 -16.03 4.77 3.55
C ARG A 29 -17.06 4.68 2.43
N THR A 30 -16.73 3.96 1.36
CA THR A 30 -17.62 3.76 0.20
C THR A 30 -18.41 2.46 0.25
N ARG A 31 -18.21 1.64 1.28
CA ARG A 31 -18.74 0.27 1.43
C ARG A 31 -19.72 0.11 2.58
N LEU A 32 -19.82 1.12 3.43
CA LEU A 32 -20.88 1.23 4.42
C LEU A 32 -22.21 1.57 3.75
N GLY A 33 -23.32 1.16 4.36
CA GLY A 33 -24.67 1.34 3.84
C GLY A 33 -25.01 2.81 3.58
N SER A 34 -26.03 3.04 2.76
CA SER A 34 -26.48 4.37 2.33
C SER A 34 -26.75 5.34 3.49
N LYS A 35 -27.16 4.82 4.65
CA LYS A 35 -27.33 5.55 5.92
C LYS A 35 -26.08 6.33 6.36
N TYR A 36 -24.88 5.87 6.03
CA TYR A 36 -23.62 6.48 6.46
C TYR A 36 -22.97 7.39 5.42
N LYS A 37 -23.53 7.48 4.20
CA LYS A 37 -22.89 8.15 3.07
C LYS A 37 -22.49 9.59 3.36
N ASP A 38 -23.37 10.38 3.97
CA ASP A 38 -23.09 11.78 4.27
C ASP A 38 -22.15 11.94 5.46
N ALA A 39 -22.29 11.10 6.48
CA ALA A 39 -21.35 11.06 7.61
C ALA A 39 -19.91 10.73 7.15
N MET A 40 -19.76 9.84 6.17
CA MET A 40 -18.44 9.41 5.67
C MET A 40 -17.71 10.47 4.84
N ARG A 41 -18.40 11.49 4.29
CA ARG A 41 -17.75 12.53 3.46
C ARG A 41 -16.73 13.36 4.24
N GLY A 42 -17.02 13.64 5.51
CA GLY A 42 -16.16 14.43 6.39
C GLY A 42 -15.47 13.62 7.49
N TYR A 43 -15.62 12.29 7.50
CA TYR A 43 -15.11 11.47 8.60
C TYR A 43 -13.58 11.31 8.54
N LEU A 44 -12.91 11.91 9.52
CA LEU A 44 -11.45 11.94 9.63
C LEU A 44 -10.86 10.72 10.37
N GLY A 45 -11.70 9.89 10.99
CA GLY A 45 -11.25 8.70 11.73
C GLY A 45 -10.90 7.51 10.82
N ASN A 46 -10.50 6.39 11.41
CA ASN A 46 -10.20 5.18 10.65
C ASN A 46 -11.48 4.43 10.27
N VAL A 47 -11.61 4.08 9.00
CA VAL A 47 -12.66 3.19 8.46
C VAL A 47 -11.97 2.21 7.53
N ILE A 48 -11.23 1.27 8.13
CA ILE A 48 -10.30 0.41 7.41
C ILE A 48 -10.55 -1.02 7.84
N SER A 49 -10.70 -1.91 6.88
CA SER A 49 -10.61 -3.36 7.07
C SER A 49 -9.30 -3.86 6.47
N TYR A 50 -9.01 -5.13 6.71
CA TYR A 50 -7.78 -5.76 6.31
C TYR A 50 -8.07 -7.11 5.67
N THR A 51 -7.34 -7.43 4.60
CA THR A 51 -7.35 -8.73 3.94
C THR A 51 -5.95 -9.07 3.46
N TRP A 52 -5.68 -10.36 3.28
CA TRP A 52 -4.42 -10.85 2.77
C TRP A 52 -4.63 -12.15 2.04
N ARG A 53 -3.69 -12.48 1.15
CA ARG A 53 -3.70 -13.73 0.42
C ARG A 53 -2.28 -14.27 0.32
N GLU A 54 -2.17 -15.58 0.55
CA GLU A 54 -0.93 -16.34 0.43
C GLU A 54 -0.96 -17.16 -0.84
N GLU A 55 0.15 -17.19 -1.57
CA GLU A 55 0.29 -18.00 -2.78
C GLU A 55 1.70 -18.57 -2.89
N ARG A 56 1.83 -19.66 -3.64
CA ARG A 56 3.12 -20.30 -3.92
C ARG A 56 4.03 -19.37 -4.73
N VAL A 57 5.30 -19.28 -4.33
CA VAL A 57 6.32 -18.46 -4.99
C VAL A 57 6.43 -18.82 -6.47
N ASP A 58 6.50 -20.12 -6.79
CA ASP A 58 6.61 -20.60 -8.18
C ASP A 58 5.39 -20.24 -9.03
N GLU A 59 4.19 -20.32 -8.43
CA GLU A 59 2.94 -20.00 -9.11
C GLU A 59 2.88 -18.52 -9.43
N ILE A 60 3.17 -17.67 -8.44
CA ILE A 60 3.26 -16.21 -8.66
C ILE A 60 4.31 -15.89 -9.70
N LYS A 61 5.49 -16.52 -9.69
CA LYS A 61 6.55 -16.30 -10.68
C LYS A 61 6.16 -16.74 -12.10
N LYS A 62 5.44 -17.85 -12.27
CA LYS A 62 5.07 -18.40 -13.58
C LYS A 62 3.88 -17.67 -14.21
N GLN A 63 2.89 -17.28 -13.42
CA GLN A 63 1.62 -16.77 -13.94
C GLN A 63 1.70 -15.33 -14.47
N SER A 64 0.67 -14.86 -15.18
CA SER A 64 0.63 -13.48 -15.69
C SER A 64 0.41 -12.44 -14.57
N LEU A 65 0.70 -11.16 -14.85
CA LEU A 65 0.30 -10.07 -13.95
C LEU A 65 -1.23 -9.99 -13.78
N ALA A 66 -1.99 -10.37 -14.82
CA ALA A 66 -3.45 -10.42 -14.76
C ALA A 66 -3.94 -11.47 -13.75
N TYR A 67 -3.26 -12.61 -13.64
CA TYR A 67 -3.55 -13.63 -12.62
C TYR A 67 -3.40 -13.04 -11.21
N GLY A 68 -2.24 -12.47 -10.88
CA GLY A 68 -2.03 -11.86 -9.56
C GLY A 68 -2.98 -10.68 -9.28
N ALA A 69 -3.35 -9.92 -10.31
CA ALA A 69 -4.30 -8.82 -10.17
C ALA A 69 -5.72 -9.33 -9.87
N ARG A 70 -6.14 -10.43 -10.51
CA ARG A 70 -7.40 -11.11 -10.21
C ARG A 70 -7.41 -11.62 -8.77
N LEU A 71 -6.35 -12.29 -8.31
CA LEU A 71 -6.28 -12.79 -6.93
C LEU A 71 -6.39 -11.67 -5.89
N ALA A 72 -5.72 -10.55 -6.14
CA ALA A 72 -5.78 -9.36 -5.30
C ALA A 72 -7.19 -8.75 -5.28
N LYS A 73 -7.83 -8.67 -6.45
CA LYS A 73 -9.20 -8.18 -6.59
C LYS A 73 -10.18 -9.04 -5.77
N GLU A 74 -10.13 -10.35 -5.95
CA GLU A 74 -10.99 -11.30 -5.23
C GLU A 74 -10.84 -11.15 -3.71
N ALA A 75 -9.61 -11.11 -3.19
CA ALA A 75 -9.36 -10.97 -1.76
C ALA A 75 -9.86 -9.63 -1.18
N ILE A 76 -9.78 -8.55 -1.97
CA ILE A 76 -10.31 -7.24 -1.58
C ILE A 76 -11.83 -7.23 -1.62
N GLU A 77 -12.44 -7.78 -2.66
CA GLU A 77 -13.90 -7.81 -2.82
C GLU A 77 -14.58 -8.62 -1.71
N GLU A 78 -13.95 -9.70 -1.25
CA GLU A 78 -14.44 -10.53 -0.13
C GLU A 78 -14.68 -9.72 1.16
N VAL A 79 -13.83 -8.74 1.45
CA VAL A 79 -13.92 -7.92 2.67
C VAL A 79 -14.51 -6.53 2.43
N ALA A 80 -14.88 -6.20 1.20
CA ALA A 80 -15.32 -4.86 0.81
C ALA A 80 -16.85 -4.71 0.83
N CYS A 81 -17.48 -5.20 1.90
CA CYS A 81 -18.92 -5.15 2.17
C CYS A 81 -19.21 -4.60 3.57
N GLU A 82 -20.43 -4.11 3.80
CA GLU A 82 -20.85 -3.47 5.07
C GLU A 82 -20.73 -4.46 6.25
N GLU A 83 -21.15 -5.71 6.04
CA GLU A 83 -21.19 -6.76 7.06
C GLU A 83 -19.79 -7.01 7.65
N ARG A 84 -18.74 -6.93 6.83
CA ARG A 84 -17.36 -7.10 7.29
C ARG A 84 -16.93 -5.99 8.25
N PHE A 85 -17.36 -4.75 8.03
CA PHE A 85 -17.03 -3.64 8.91
C PHE A 85 -17.83 -3.71 10.22
N GLU A 86 -19.09 -4.12 10.15
CA GLU A 86 -19.93 -4.35 11.33
C GLU A 86 -19.34 -5.47 12.21
N GLN A 87 -18.98 -6.61 11.62
CA GLN A 87 -18.30 -7.71 12.32
C GLN A 87 -16.98 -7.28 12.98
N LEU A 88 -16.19 -6.43 12.30
CA LEU A 88 -14.95 -5.92 12.87
C LEU A 88 -15.21 -5.02 14.09
N VAL A 89 -16.26 -4.20 14.06
CA VAL A 89 -16.66 -3.37 15.20
C VAL A 89 -17.12 -4.26 16.36
N ASP A 90 -18.00 -5.22 16.10
CA ASP A 90 -18.50 -6.15 17.12
C ASP A 90 -17.34 -6.90 17.79
N TRP A 91 -16.41 -7.44 16.99
CA TRP A 91 -15.24 -8.13 17.49
C TRP A 91 -14.34 -7.20 18.34
N MET A 92 -14.10 -5.97 17.87
CA MET A 92 -13.29 -4.99 18.62
C MET A 92 -13.95 -4.59 19.94
N GLU A 93 -15.28 -4.45 19.99
CA GLU A 93 -16.02 -4.13 21.21
C GLU A 93 -16.00 -5.27 22.23
N GLU A 94 -16.10 -6.52 21.77
CA GLU A 94 -15.97 -7.71 22.61
C GLU A 94 -14.55 -7.85 23.21
N HIS A 95 -13.52 -7.42 22.47
CA HIS A 95 -12.11 -7.62 22.83
C HIS A 95 -11.39 -6.35 23.32
N LYS A 96 -12.11 -5.26 23.60
CA LYS A 96 -11.49 -3.96 23.96
C LYS A 96 -10.68 -3.98 25.25
N ASP A 97 -11.05 -4.83 26.21
CA ASP A 97 -10.38 -4.92 27.51
C ASP A 97 -9.08 -5.76 27.45
N ALA A 98 -8.89 -6.53 26.38
CA ALA A 98 -7.72 -7.39 26.18
C ALA A 98 -6.50 -6.64 25.60
N GLY A 99 -6.63 -5.35 25.28
CA GLY A 99 -5.53 -4.48 24.87
C GLY A 99 -5.55 -4.09 23.39
N LYS A 100 -4.37 -4.08 22.76
CA LYS A 100 -4.20 -3.64 21.37
C LYS A 100 -4.02 -4.82 20.44
N TRP A 101 -4.78 -4.80 19.36
CA TRP A 101 -4.78 -5.85 18.35
C TRP A 101 -4.11 -5.38 17.06
N THR A 102 -3.49 -6.32 16.36
CA THR A 102 -2.94 -6.11 15.03
C THR A 102 -3.06 -7.41 14.23
N GLU A 103 -3.17 -7.27 12.93
CA GLU A 103 -3.17 -8.41 12.01
C GLU A 103 -1.84 -9.19 12.09
N THR A 104 -1.93 -10.51 12.10
CA THR A 104 -0.79 -11.43 12.22
C THR A 104 0.20 -11.27 11.07
N VAL A 105 -0.30 -10.98 9.88
CA VAL A 105 0.53 -10.70 8.71
C VAL A 105 1.30 -9.38 8.84
N GLY A 106 0.82 -8.44 9.66
CA GLY A 106 1.50 -7.19 9.96
C GLY A 106 2.76 -7.41 10.79
N VAL A 107 2.71 -8.31 11.78
CA VAL A 107 3.86 -8.61 12.66
C VAL A 107 4.96 -9.42 11.96
N GLY A 108 4.69 -9.98 10.77
CA GLY A 108 5.68 -10.70 9.98
C GLY A 108 5.92 -12.14 10.43
N LEU A 109 4.88 -12.78 11.01
CA LEU A 109 4.92 -14.20 11.34
C LEU A 109 4.48 -15.05 10.14
N GLY A 110 5.28 -16.07 9.80
CA GLY A 110 5.04 -16.97 8.67
C GLY A 110 5.67 -16.45 7.36
N ALA A 111 4.99 -16.70 6.24
CA ALA A 111 5.52 -16.40 4.91
C ALA A 111 5.86 -14.90 4.72
N PRO A 112 6.93 -14.57 3.96
CA PRO A 112 7.28 -13.19 3.63
C PRO A 112 6.09 -12.42 3.10
N THR A 113 5.79 -11.28 3.74
CA THR A 113 4.60 -10.47 3.47
C THR A 113 4.94 -9.04 3.05
N ILE A 114 4.28 -8.55 2.00
CA ILE A 114 4.14 -7.12 1.72
C ILE A 114 2.73 -6.65 2.09
N VAL A 115 2.64 -5.60 2.90
CA VAL A 115 1.41 -4.85 3.19
C VAL A 115 1.30 -3.64 2.27
N VAL A 116 0.23 -3.57 1.50
CA VAL A 116 -0.05 -2.49 0.56
C VAL A 116 -1.14 -1.59 1.13
N SER A 117 -0.80 -0.32 1.29
CA SER A 117 -1.72 0.74 1.71
C SER A 117 -1.91 1.72 0.56
N SER A 118 -3.13 1.79 0.02
CA SER A 118 -3.46 2.68 -1.09
C SER A 118 -4.14 3.93 -0.57
N LEU A 119 -3.46 5.07 -0.66
CA LEU A 119 -4.00 6.39 -0.32
C LEU A 119 -4.46 7.12 -1.58
N MET A 120 -4.89 6.38 -2.59
CA MET A 120 -5.33 6.94 -3.88
C MET A 120 -6.65 7.72 -3.78
N SER A 121 -7.43 7.50 -2.73
CA SER A 121 -8.61 8.30 -2.40
C SER A 121 -8.25 9.63 -1.74
N PHE A 122 -7.07 9.74 -1.13
CA PHE A 122 -6.56 10.98 -0.55
C PHE A 122 -6.11 11.94 -1.65
N ARG A 123 -6.92 12.97 -1.90
CA ARG A 123 -6.59 14.06 -2.82
C ARG A 123 -6.04 15.23 -2.04
N VAL A 124 -4.78 15.56 -2.27
CA VAL A 124 -4.15 16.74 -1.68
C VAL A 124 -4.22 17.88 -2.69
N GLU A 125 -5.30 18.65 -2.61
CA GLU A 125 -5.52 19.86 -3.39
C GLU A 125 -5.35 21.07 -2.46
N LEU A 126 -4.13 21.23 -1.95
CA LEU A 126 -3.77 22.28 -0.99
C LEU A 126 -2.93 23.35 -1.70
N ASP A 127 -3.28 24.61 -1.48
CA ASP A 127 -2.44 25.76 -1.81
C ASP A 127 -2.56 26.77 -0.67
N PHE A 128 -1.47 26.96 0.07
CA PHE A 128 -1.40 27.91 1.18
C PHE A 128 -0.83 29.28 0.74
N GLY A 129 -0.88 29.60 -0.55
CA GLY A 129 -0.25 30.77 -1.16
C GLY A 129 1.16 30.51 -1.70
N PHE A 130 1.59 29.25 -1.72
CA PHE A 130 2.90 28.81 -2.23
C PHE A 130 2.80 28.00 -3.53
N GLY A 131 1.58 27.84 -4.07
CA GLY A 131 1.29 26.95 -5.18
C GLY A 131 0.99 25.53 -4.71
N ALA A 132 0.58 24.68 -5.67
CA ALA A 132 0.28 23.28 -5.42
C ALA A 132 1.54 22.49 -4.97
N PRO A 133 1.40 21.48 -4.11
CA PRO A 133 2.52 20.67 -3.66
C PRO A 133 3.15 19.91 -4.83
N VAL A 134 4.49 19.85 -4.87
CA VAL A 134 5.21 19.03 -5.87
C VAL A 134 5.23 17.55 -5.53
N MET A 135 5.09 17.22 -4.24
CA MET A 135 5.09 15.86 -3.71
C MET A 135 4.33 15.82 -2.39
N THR A 136 3.61 14.73 -2.16
CA THR A 136 2.90 14.46 -0.90
C THR A 136 3.17 13.03 -0.50
N LEU A 137 3.70 12.80 0.70
CA LEU A 137 3.95 11.47 1.24
C LEU A 137 3.45 11.42 2.68
N PRO A 138 2.72 10.37 3.09
CA PRO A 138 2.39 10.18 4.48
C PRO A 138 3.67 9.83 5.25
N TRP A 139 3.84 10.48 6.39
CA TRP A 139 4.84 10.06 7.36
C TRP A 139 4.19 9.07 8.33
N ILE A 140 4.46 7.78 8.13
CA ILE A 140 3.98 6.72 9.03
C ILE A 140 5.14 6.36 9.95
N ARG A 141 4.96 6.52 11.27
CA ARG A 141 6.00 6.17 12.24
C ARG A 141 6.45 4.72 12.03
N PRO A 142 7.77 4.46 11.94
CA PRO A 142 8.29 3.10 11.86
C PRO A 142 7.89 2.32 13.12
N GLY A 143 7.10 1.26 12.93
CA GLY A 143 6.84 0.26 13.95
C GLY A 143 7.83 -0.89 13.83
N ARG A 144 7.90 -1.76 14.85
CA ARG A 144 8.67 -3.01 14.81
C ARG A 144 7.85 -4.11 14.13
N LEU A 145 7.45 -3.87 12.88
CA LEU A 145 6.69 -4.82 12.09
C LEU A 145 7.65 -5.64 11.24
N GLY A 146 7.50 -6.96 11.27
CA GLY A 146 8.33 -7.88 10.50
C GLY A 146 8.01 -7.87 9.01
N SER A 147 6.87 -7.31 8.59
CA SER A 147 6.43 -7.22 7.18
C SER A 147 7.03 -6.03 6.43
N CYS A 148 7.21 -6.18 5.10
CA CYS A 148 7.45 -5.04 4.22
C CYS A 148 6.17 -4.24 4.03
N GLN A 149 6.30 -2.93 3.81
CA GLN A 149 5.15 -2.06 3.61
C GLN A 149 5.32 -1.13 2.42
N PHE A 150 4.25 -0.97 1.64
CA PHE A 150 4.17 -0.07 0.51
C PHE A 150 2.98 0.87 0.71
N THR A 151 3.24 2.16 0.72
CA THR A 151 2.20 3.18 0.73
C THR A 151 2.21 3.92 -0.59
N ILE A 152 1.09 3.83 -1.30
CA ILE A 152 0.94 4.36 -2.66
C ILE A 152 0.07 5.61 -2.60
N VAL A 153 0.55 6.70 -3.18
CA VAL A 153 -0.14 7.99 -3.25
C VAL A 153 -0.13 8.52 -4.68
N ARG A 154 -1.12 9.36 -5.01
CA ARG A 154 -1.14 10.07 -6.30
C ARG A 154 -0.03 11.10 -6.34
N ASN A 155 0.58 11.27 -7.51
CA ASN A 155 1.37 12.46 -7.77
C ASN A 155 0.44 13.69 -7.85
N PRO A 156 0.68 14.76 -7.09
CA PRO A 156 -0.09 16.01 -7.21
C PRO A 156 -0.11 16.62 -8.62
N LYS A 157 0.89 16.33 -9.47
CA LYS A 157 0.93 16.75 -10.87
C LYS A 157 -0.19 16.17 -11.74
N LYS A 158 -0.88 15.12 -11.27
CA LYS A 158 -1.99 14.43 -11.98
C LYS A 158 -1.62 13.94 -13.40
N ASP A 159 -0.34 13.66 -13.65
CA ASP A 159 0.20 13.15 -14.92
C ASP A 159 0.10 11.62 -15.08
N GLY A 160 -0.58 10.96 -14.14
CA GLY A 160 -0.71 9.50 -14.08
C GLY A 160 0.42 8.79 -13.34
N SER A 161 1.50 9.49 -12.98
CA SER A 161 2.55 8.94 -12.12
C SER A 161 2.09 8.86 -10.65
N LEU A 162 2.76 7.99 -9.90
CA LEU A 162 2.46 7.70 -8.49
C LEU A 162 3.74 7.87 -7.67
N PHE A 163 3.59 8.33 -6.43
CA PHE A 163 4.67 8.18 -5.45
C PHE A 163 4.42 6.96 -4.59
N VAL A 164 5.51 6.32 -4.20
CA VAL A 164 5.49 5.15 -3.33
C VAL A 164 6.50 5.38 -2.21
N SER A 165 6.01 5.35 -0.98
CA SER A 165 6.85 5.25 0.20
C SER A 165 6.89 3.80 0.63
N ALA A 166 8.09 3.24 0.79
CA ALA A 166 8.26 1.83 1.09
C ALA A 166 9.17 1.60 2.28
N ARG A 167 8.87 0.54 3.04
CA ARG A 167 9.72 -0.02 4.09
C ARG A 167 10.01 -1.45 3.72
N LEU A 168 11.28 -1.75 3.50
CA LEU A 168 11.71 -2.96 2.83
C LEU A 168 12.77 -3.67 3.65
N TRP A 169 12.80 -5.00 3.58
CA TRP A 169 14.01 -5.74 3.91
C TRP A 169 15.07 -5.48 2.82
N PRO A 170 16.37 -5.54 3.15
CA PRO A 170 17.44 -5.30 2.19
C PRO A 170 17.30 -6.11 0.89
N ARG A 171 16.96 -7.39 1.01
CA ARG A 171 16.78 -8.29 -0.14
C ARG A 171 15.67 -7.88 -1.10
N LEU A 172 14.55 -7.34 -0.59
CA LEU A 172 13.49 -6.84 -1.47
C LEU A 172 13.89 -5.51 -2.13
N ALA A 173 14.67 -4.68 -1.43
CA ALA A 173 15.24 -3.46 -2.03
C ALA A 173 16.19 -3.81 -3.19
N GLU A 174 17.09 -4.78 -3.01
CA GLU A 174 17.99 -5.25 -4.07
C GLU A 174 17.23 -5.74 -5.30
N VAL A 175 16.16 -6.53 -5.12
CA VAL A 175 15.31 -7.00 -6.22
C VAL A 175 14.64 -5.84 -6.96
N ILE A 176 14.21 -4.80 -6.25
CA ILE A 176 13.61 -3.60 -6.85
C ILE A 176 14.66 -2.78 -7.63
N GLU A 177 15.87 -2.66 -7.10
CA GLU A 177 16.96 -1.91 -7.74
C GLU A 177 17.50 -2.61 -8.99
N GLN A 178 17.49 -3.95 -9.01
CA GLN A 178 17.92 -4.78 -10.15
C GLN A 178 16.81 -5.04 -11.17
N ASP A 179 15.60 -4.57 -10.92
CA ASP A 179 14.44 -4.77 -11.79
C ASP A 179 14.67 -4.16 -13.19
N SER A 180 14.65 -5.01 -14.22
CA SER A 180 14.89 -4.61 -15.61
C SER A 180 13.81 -3.67 -16.15
N GLU A 181 12.58 -3.81 -15.69
CA GLU A 181 11.45 -2.96 -16.10
C GLU A 181 11.55 -1.55 -15.49
N ARG A 182 12.36 -1.38 -14.42
CA ARG A 182 12.58 -0.11 -13.71
C ARG A 182 11.28 0.63 -13.41
N VAL A 183 10.27 -0.14 -12.96
CA VAL A 183 8.93 0.39 -12.61
C VAL A 183 9.03 1.36 -11.44
N PHE A 184 9.86 1.03 -10.45
CA PHE A 184 10.18 1.95 -9.36
C PHE A 184 11.45 2.72 -9.71
N ARG A 185 11.37 4.04 -9.59
CA ARG A 185 12.50 4.94 -9.79
C ARG A 185 12.68 5.80 -8.54
N PRO A 186 13.92 5.99 -8.06
CA PRO A 186 14.17 6.92 -6.97
C PRO A 186 13.64 8.32 -7.30
N VAL A 187 13.02 8.96 -6.31
CA VAL A 187 12.64 10.36 -6.42
C VAL A 187 13.89 11.22 -6.33
N THR A 188 14.14 12.03 -7.37
CA THR A 188 15.27 12.97 -7.43
C THR A 188 14.77 14.42 -7.46
N ALA A 189 15.65 15.36 -7.10
CA ALA A 189 15.36 16.79 -7.24
C ALA A 189 14.87 17.15 -8.65
N GLU A 190 15.55 16.62 -9.68
CA GLU A 190 15.18 16.78 -11.08
C GLU A 190 13.76 16.23 -11.39
N SER A 191 13.42 15.03 -10.90
CA SER A 191 12.08 14.45 -11.10
C SER A 191 10.96 15.30 -10.47
N LEU A 192 11.29 16.05 -9.42
CA LEU A 192 10.39 16.98 -8.75
C LEU A 192 10.35 18.36 -9.41
N GLY A 193 11.25 18.65 -10.37
CA GLY A 193 11.37 19.95 -11.02
C GLY A 193 12.28 20.94 -10.30
N PHE A 194 13.05 20.48 -9.31
CA PHE A 194 14.09 21.26 -8.65
C PHE A 194 15.40 21.15 -9.44
N VAL A 195 15.50 21.89 -10.55
CA VAL A 195 16.75 22.02 -11.32
C VAL A 195 17.47 23.29 -10.85
N PRO A 196 18.77 23.26 -10.52
CA PRO A 196 19.51 24.48 -10.23
C PRO A 196 19.45 25.42 -11.44
N ALA A 197 19.23 26.72 -11.20
CA ALA A 197 19.27 27.73 -12.26
C ALA A 197 20.61 27.61 -13.01
N PRO A 198 20.63 27.69 -14.35
CA PRO A 198 21.89 27.72 -15.08
C PRO A 198 22.71 28.89 -14.55
N VAL A 199 23.89 28.58 -14.00
CA VAL A 199 24.85 29.59 -13.56
C VAL A 199 25.24 30.38 -14.81
N SER A 200 24.73 31.61 -14.95
CA SER A 200 25.19 32.50 -16.00
C SER A 200 26.65 32.79 -15.72
N ARG A 201 27.54 32.19 -16.49
CA ARG A 201 28.93 32.64 -16.54
C ARG A 201 28.91 33.99 -17.25
N LEU A 202 28.98 35.07 -16.47
CA LEU A 202 29.46 36.37 -16.93
C LEU A 202 30.98 36.25 -17.15
#